data_AF-A0A973FWZ9-F1
#
_entry.id   AF-A0A973FWZ9-F1
#
_cell.length_a   1.000
_cell.length_b   1.000
_cell.length_c   1.000
_cell.angle_alpha   90.00
_cell.angle_beta   90.00
_cell.angle_gamma   90.00
#
_symmetry.space_group_name_H-M   'P 1'
#
loop_
_entity.id
_entity.type
_entity.pdbx_description
1 polymer ?
#
loop_
_entity_poly.entity_id
_entity_poly.type
_entity_poly.pdbx_seq_one_letter_code
_entity_poly.pdbx_strand_id
1 'polypeptide(L)'
;MVGPLRIGYGSVVAAGSILRKDYPQGNQLIFDIPQSRDVRDFIPAAYPGFHRILENNILYLANLKALEAWYTHVRKQFFEAREFGLLIYNGVMENLALALKERLKRLKTMAEKAVSRPPEPVQSEPVDEKQTLYEHLDDIEGVFFEKIQDDVVHQNQELFLRCFAQSKGNGAMSYIEAIRQLPPDISAKGVKWLQTIVDYYCQRISTMLSSASLFKTL
;
A
#
# COMPACT_ATOMS: atom_id res chain seq x y z
N MET A 1 14.67 -1.51 10.71
CA MET A 1 13.64 -0.65 10.08
C MET A 1 12.56 -0.34 11.11
N VAL A 2 12.06 0.89 11.18
CA VAL A 2 10.95 1.27 12.08
C VAL A 2 9.75 1.70 11.24
N GLY A 3 8.77 0.82 11.11
CA GLY A 3 7.61 1.03 10.25
C GLY A 3 6.46 1.82 10.90
N PRO A 4 5.46 2.22 10.10
CA PRO A 4 5.35 2.01 8.66
C PRO A 4 6.24 3.00 7.87
N LEU A 5 6.97 2.47 6.89
CA LEU A 5 7.81 3.28 6.00
C LEU A 5 7.83 2.72 4.58
N ARG A 6 8.18 3.57 3.62
CA ARG A 6 8.25 3.27 2.18
C ARG A 6 9.69 3.21 1.71
N ILE A 7 9.99 2.20 0.89
CA ILE A 7 11.26 2.05 0.17
C ILE A 7 10.94 1.79 -1.30
N GLY A 8 11.55 2.55 -2.19
CA GLY A 8 11.46 2.35 -3.62
C GLY A 8 12.11 1.03 -4.05
N TYR A 9 11.54 0.40 -5.07
CA TYR A 9 12.04 -0.85 -5.61
C TYR A 9 13.51 -0.73 -6.09
N GLY A 10 14.28 -1.80 -5.92
CA GLY A 10 15.70 -1.85 -6.32
C GLY A 10 16.67 -1.14 -5.37
N SER A 11 16.17 -0.53 -4.29
CA SER A 11 17.02 0.10 -3.28
C SER A 11 17.66 -0.91 -2.34
N VAL A 12 18.90 -0.64 -1.92
CA VAL A 12 19.70 -1.47 -1.03
C VAL A 12 20.00 -0.68 0.24
N VAL A 13 19.78 -1.30 1.40
CA VAL A 13 20.06 -0.68 2.70
C VAL A 13 21.39 -1.20 3.24
N ALA A 14 22.32 -0.29 3.51
CA ALA A 14 23.61 -0.65 4.07
C ALA A 14 23.47 -1.29 5.45
N ALA A 15 24.26 -2.32 5.72
CA ALA A 15 24.26 -3.01 7.02
C ALA A 15 24.52 -2.03 8.17
N GLY A 16 23.81 -2.21 9.28
CA GLY A 16 23.87 -1.31 10.45
C GLY A 16 23.00 -0.06 10.35
N SER A 17 22.31 0.18 9.22
CA SER A 17 21.40 1.34 9.08
C SER A 17 20.05 1.11 9.78
N ILE A 18 19.54 2.13 10.47
CA ILE A 18 18.20 2.11 11.08
C ILE A 18 17.31 3.13 10.38
N LEU A 19 16.50 2.65 9.43
CA LEU A 19 15.58 3.53 8.69
C LEU A 19 14.38 3.94 9.55
N ARG A 20 14.16 5.26 9.64
CA ARG A 20 13.04 5.90 10.36
C ARG A 20 12.23 6.87 9.50
N LYS A 21 12.61 7.07 8.24
CA LYS A 21 11.94 7.92 7.25
C LYS A 21 11.75 7.17 5.93
N ASP A 22 10.95 7.75 5.06
CA ASP A 22 10.64 7.18 3.75
C ASP A 22 11.75 7.46 2.73
N TYR A 23 11.97 6.48 1.85
CA TYR A 23 12.87 6.53 0.72
C TYR A 23 12.11 6.05 -0.53
N PRO A 24 11.12 6.83 -1.02
CA PRO A 24 10.21 6.37 -2.08
C PRO A 24 10.90 6.18 -3.44
N GLN A 25 12.07 6.80 -3.62
CA GLN A 25 12.86 6.66 -4.84
C GLN A 25 13.47 5.25 -4.92
N GLY A 26 13.38 4.65 -6.10
CA GLY A 26 13.95 3.34 -6.38
C GLY A 26 15.45 3.42 -6.70
N ASN A 27 16.09 2.25 -6.72
CA ASN A 27 17.50 2.07 -7.12
C ASN A 27 18.51 2.92 -6.33
N GLN A 28 18.29 3.12 -5.03
CA GLN A 28 19.19 3.87 -4.16
C GLN A 28 20.00 2.98 -3.22
N LEU A 29 21.25 3.34 -2.96
CA LEU A 29 22.04 2.78 -1.85
C LEU A 29 21.85 3.69 -0.62
N ILE A 30 21.16 3.19 0.40
CA ILE A 30 20.72 3.97 1.57
C ILE A 30 21.68 3.71 2.74
N PHE A 31 22.33 4.79 3.20
CA PHE A 31 23.07 4.86 4.45
C PHE A 31 22.29 5.73 5.43
N ASP A 32 21.82 5.16 6.54
CA ASP A 32 21.12 5.92 7.58
C ASP A 32 21.84 5.71 8.91
N ILE A 33 22.59 6.73 9.31
CA ILE A 33 23.44 6.71 10.50
C ILE A 33 22.53 6.83 11.74
N PRO A 34 22.73 6.01 12.78
CA PRO A 34 21.98 6.16 14.02
C PRO A 34 22.14 7.59 14.58
N GLN A 35 21.02 8.23 14.96
CA GLN A 35 21.02 9.56 15.59
C GLN A 35 21.88 9.60 16.86
N SER A 36 22.26 10.82 17.28
CA SER A 36 22.96 11.04 18.56
C SER A 36 22.23 10.34 19.70
N ARG A 37 23.00 9.85 20.68
CA ARG A 37 22.49 9.20 21.89
C ARG A 37 21.89 10.26 22.82
N ASP A 38 20.77 10.85 22.43
CA ASP A 38 20.00 11.76 23.25
C ASP A 38 19.02 10.95 24.10
N VAL A 39 18.92 11.28 25.40
CA VAL A 39 17.85 10.76 26.27
C VAL A 39 16.67 11.73 26.16
N ARG A 40 15.51 11.20 25.78
CA ARG A 40 14.24 11.95 25.72
C ARG A 40 13.17 11.18 26.48
N ASP A 41 12.23 11.91 27.06
CA ASP A 41 11.07 11.30 27.67
C ASP A 41 10.29 10.50 26.62
N PHE A 42 10.03 9.24 26.93
CA PHE A 42 9.19 8.40 26.09
C PHE A 42 7.73 8.76 26.34
N ILE A 43 7.08 9.29 25.32
CA ILE A 43 5.65 9.63 25.36
C ILE A 43 4.88 8.53 24.63
N PRO A 44 4.19 7.62 25.33
CA PRO A 44 3.40 6.57 24.71
C PRO A 44 2.29 7.17 23.83
N ALA A 45 2.02 6.53 22.69
CA ALA A 45 0.94 6.92 21.75
C ALA A 45 1.00 8.39 21.27
N ALA A 46 2.16 9.04 21.34
CA ALA A 46 2.34 10.38 20.77
C ALA A 46 2.20 10.38 19.24
N TYR A 47 2.65 9.30 18.59
CA TYR A 47 2.70 9.12 17.13
C TYR A 47 3.23 10.36 16.38
N PRO A 48 4.49 10.77 16.64
CA PRO A 48 5.07 11.92 15.95
C PRO A 48 5.08 11.68 14.43
N GLY A 49 4.56 12.64 13.67
CA GLY A 49 4.36 12.49 12.22
C GLY A 49 3.15 11.61 11.91
N PHE A 50 2.04 11.85 12.60
CA PHE A 50 0.81 11.06 12.48
C PHE A 50 0.33 10.91 11.03
N HIS A 51 0.32 12.00 10.24
CA HIS A 51 -0.04 11.96 8.81
C HIS A 51 0.79 10.95 8.03
N ARG A 52 2.13 11.00 8.18
CA ARG A 52 3.02 10.06 7.48
C ARG A 52 2.72 8.61 7.84
N ILE A 53 2.47 8.35 9.13
CA ILE A 53 2.14 7.00 9.62
C ILE A 53 0.81 6.54 9.00
N LEU A 54 -0.18 7.42 8.97
CA LEU A 54 -1.50 7.14 8.42
C LEU A 54 -1.44 6.91 6.90
N GLU A 55 -0.84 7.83 6.15
CA GLU A 55 -0.64 7.73 4.70
C GLU A 55 0.09 6.43 4.33
N ASN A 56 1.16 6.09 5.03
CA ASN A 56 1.92 4.86 4.75
C ASN A 56 1.10 3.59 5.03
N ASN A 57 0.22 3.59 6.05
CA ASN A 57 -0.69 2.46 6.25
C ASN A 57 -1.76 2.36 5.15
N ILE A 58 -2.34 3.50 4.74
CA ILE A 58 -3.33 3.53 3.66
C ILE A 58 -2.69 3.07 2.34
N LEU A 59 -1.51 3.59 2.00
CA LEU A 59 -0.75 3.17 0.83
C LEU A 59 -0.43 1.67 0.87
N TYR A 60 -0.06 1.13 2.03
CA TYR A 60 0.19 -0.31 2.17
C TYR A 60 -1.07 -1.12 1.85
N LEU A 61 -2.23 -0.74 2.42
CA LEU A 61 -3.51 -1.42 2.18
C LEU A 61 -3.94 -1.31 0.70
N ALA A 62 -3.82 -0.13 0.12
CA ALA A 62 -4.13 0.13 -1.29
C ALA A 62 -3.23 -0.69 -2.24
N ASN A 63 -1.94 -0.82 -1.92
CA ASN A 63 -1.02 -1.69 -2.67
C ASN A 63 -1.36 -3.18 -2.54
N LEU A 64 -1.89 -3.63 -1.39
CA LEU A 64 -2.40 -5.01 -1.28
C LEU A 64 -3.60 -5.24 -2.21
N LYS A 65 -4.51 -4.27 -2.35
CA LYS A 65 -5.63 -4.36 -3.30
C LYS A 65 -5.16 -4.34 -4.76
N ALA A 66 -4.15 -3.53 -5.09
CA ALA A 66 -3.53 -3.57 -6.41
C ALA A 66 -2.87 -4.94 -6.70
N LEU A 67 -2.20 -5.52 -5.69
CA LEU A 67 -1.61 -6.86 -5.80
C LEU A 67 -2.68 -7.95 -5.97
N GLU A 68 -3.78 -7.87 -5.21
CA GLU A 68 -4.95 -8.76 -5.35
C GLU A 68 -5.52 -8.71 -6.77
N ALA A 69 -5.68 -7.51 -7.35
CA ALA A 69 -6.14 -7.34 -8.73
C ALA A 69 -5.16 -7.95 -9.75
N TRP A 70 -3.85 -7.76 -9.55
CA TRP A 70 -2.84 -8.39 -10.39
C TRP A 70 -2.89 -9.92 -10.35
N TYR A 71 -3.07 -10.50 -9.16
CA TYR A 71 -3.23 -11.94 -9.03
C TYR A 71 -4.49 -12.45 -9.72
N THR A 72 -5.61 -11.75 -9.51
CA THR A 72 -6.92 -12.11 -10.04
C THR A 72 -6.95 -12.09 -11.56
N HIS A 73 -6.46 -11.01 -12.18
CA HIS A 73 -6.63 -10.79 -13.61
C HIS A 73 -5.42 -11.20 -14.46
N VAL A 74 -4.22 -11.27 -13.87
CA VAL A 74 -2.99 -11.54 -14.64
C VAL A 74 -2.36 -12.86 -14.23
N ARG A 75 -2.12 -13.11 -12.94
CA ARG A 75 -1.38 -14.31 -12.51
C ARG A 75 -2.22 -15.58 -12.52
N LYS A 76 -3.54 -15.49 -12.31
CA LYS A 76 -4.43 -16.65 -12.20
C LYS A 76 -4.30 -17.64 -13.36
N GLN A 77 -4.32 -17.15 -14.61
CA GLN A 77 -4.13 -17.97 -15.82
C GLN A 77 -2.80 -18.75 -15.85
N PHE A 78 -1.73 -18.25 -15.20
CA PHE A 78 -0.44 -18.96 -15.13
C PHE A 78 -0.44 -20.05 -14.05
N PHE A 79 -1.28 -19.90 -13.02
CA PHE A 79 -1.54 -20.96 -12.04
C PHE A 79 -2.43 -22.04 -12.64
N GLU A 80 -3.49 -21.67 -13.37
CA GLU A 80 -4.40 -22.62 -14.04
C GLU A 80 -3.68 -23.57 -15.01
N ALA A 81 -2.58 -23.12 -15.62
CA ALA A 81 -1.76 -23.92 -16.52
C ALA A 81 -0.86 -24.97 -15.81
N ARG A 82 -0.87 -25.05 -14.48
CA ARG A 82 -0.01 -25.95 -13.69
C ARG A 82 -0.81 -26.91 -12.84
N GLU A 83 -0.26 -28.11 -12.67
CA GLU A 83 -0.78 -29.09 -11.70
C GLU A 83 -0.82 -28.45 -10.31
N PHE A 84 -1.95 -28.61 -9.60
CA PHE A 84 -2.23 -27.98 -8.31
C PHE A 84 -2.18 -26.44 -8.29
N GLY A 85 -2.04 -25.77 -9.42
CA GLY A 85 -1.81 -24.32 -9.43
C GLY A 85 -2.98 -23.53 -8.86
N LEU A 86 -4.22 -23.99 -9.02
CA LEU A 86 -5.38 -23.38 -8.37
C LEU A 86 -5.36 -23.47 -6.84
N LEU A 87 -4.80 -24.54 -6.26
CA LEU A 87 -4.62 -24.64 -4.81
C LEU A 87 -3.62 -23.59 -4.31
N ILE A 88 -2.51 -23.41 -5.04
CA ILE A 88 -1.52 -22.38 -4.72
C ILE A 88 -2.12 -20.98 -4.88
N TYR A 89 -2.88 -20.74 -5.96
CA TYR A 89 -3.58 -19.48 -6.17
C TYR A 89 -4.51 -19.15 -4.99
N ASN A 90 -5.34 -20.10 -4.57
CA ASN A 90 -6.25 -19.91 -3.43
C ASN A 90 -5.48 -19.57 -2.15
N GLY A 91 -4.39 -20.29 -1.85
CA GLY A 91 -3.55 -19.98 -0.69
C GLY A 91 -2.90 -18.60 -0.75
N VAL A 92 -2.53 -18.11 -1.94
CA VAL A 92 -2.04 -16.73 -2.08
C VAL A 92 -3.17 -15.71 -1.84
N MET A 93 -4.36 -15.93 -2.39
CA MET A 93 -5.50 -15.04 -2.18
C MET A 93 -5.91 -14.99 -0.70
N GLU A 94 -5.89 -16.13 -0.01
CA GLU A 94 -6.10 -16.21 1.44
C GLU A 94 -5.04 -15.42 2.21
N ASN A 95 -3.76 -15.56 1.86
CA ASN A 95 -2.67 -14.81 2.48
C ASN A 95 -2.80 -13.29 2.28
N LEU A 96 -3.21 -12.84 1.08
CA LEU A 96 -3.48 -11.43 0.82
C LEU A 96 -4.64 -10.91 1.67
N ALA A 97 -5.73 -11.69 1.79
CA ALA A 97 -6.87 -11.33 2.63
C ALA A 97 -6.48 -11.28 4.12
N LEU A 98 -5.65 -12.20 4.61
CA LEU A 98 -5.12 -12.19 5.97
C LEU A 98 -4.23 -10.96 6.22
N ALA A 99 -3.33 -10.63 5.29
CA ALA A 99 -2.45 -9.46 5.40
C ALA A 99 -3.25 -8.15 5.44
N LEU A 100 -4.32 -8.05 4.65
CA LEU A 100 -5.22 -6.90 4.64
C LEU A 100 -5.93 -6.76 6.01
N LYS A 101 -6.55 -7.84 6.50
CA LYS A 101 -7.25 -7.87 7.80
C LYS A 101 -6.32 -7.54 8.96
N GLU A 102 -5.12 -8.12 8.98
CA GLU A 102 -4.13 -7.85 10.01
C GLU A 102 -3.73 -6.36 10.03
N ARG A 103 -3.47 -5.79 8.85
CA ARG A 103 -3.06 -4.39 8.74
C ARG A 103 -4.18 -3.43 9.16
N LEU A 104 -5.42 -3.71 8.77
CA LEU A 104 -6.60 -2.96 9.20
C LEU A 104 -6.75 -3.02 10.73
N LYS A 105 -6.65 -4.22 11.32
CA LYS A 105 -6.67 -4.39 12.78
C LYS A 105 -5.59 -3.55 13.48
N ARG A 106 -4.36 -3.57 12.96
CA ARG A 106 -3.26 -2.75 13.51
C ARG A 106 -3.54 -1.25 13.41
N LEU A 107 -4.15 -0.79 12.30
CA LEU A 107 -4.56 0.60 12.12
C LEU A 107 -5.64 0.99 13.14
N LYS A 108 -6.66 0.15 13.36
CA LYS A 108 -7.69 0.36 14.38
C LYS A 108 -7.09 0.49 15.78
N THR A 109 -6.26 -0.46 16.18
CA THR A 109 -5.56 -0.41 17.48
C THR A 109 -4.66 0.82 17.62
N MET A 110 -4.05 1.30 16.53
CA MET A 110 -3.26 2.53 16.55
C MET A 110 -4.15 3.75 16.83
N ALA A 111 -5.28 3.86 16.13
CA ALA A 111 -6.23 4.97 16.27
C ALA A 111 -6.89 4.99 17.66
N GLU A 112 -7.32 3.84 18.18
CA GLU A 112 -7.85 3.70 19.57
C GLU A 112 -6.86 4.25 20.61
N LYS A 113 -5.58 3.89 20.48
CA LYS A 113 -4.52 4.39 21.37
C LYS A 113 -4.28 5.88 21.20
N ALA A 114 -4.40 6.40 19.98
CA ALA A 114 -4.16 7.80 19.67
C ALA A 114 -5.22 8.71 20.32
N VAL A 115 -6.49 8.29 20.39
CA VAL A 115 -7.58 9.06 21.02
C VAL A 115 -7.67 8.86 22.53
N SER A 116 -7.17 7.75 23.07
CA SER A 116 -7.21 7.47 24.53
C SER A 116 -6.23 8.33 25.35
N ARG A 117 -5.44 9.21 24.72
CA ARG A 117 -4.47 10.07 25.38
C ARG A 117 -5.15 11.36 25.89
N PRO A 118 -4.98 11.75 27.16
CA PRO A 118 -5.45 13.05 27.63
C PRO A 118 -4.70 14.19 26.91
N PRO A 119 -5.38 15.28 26.52
CA PRO A 119 -4.74 16.38 25.81
C PRO A 119 -3.68 17.06 26.68
N GLU A 120 -2.43 17.07 26.21
CA GLU A 120 -1.34 17.86 26.82
C GLU A 120 -1.35 19.30 26.27
N PRO A 121 -0.96 20.29 27.08
CA PRO A 121 -1.01 21.71 26.69
C PRO A 121 0.13 22.16 25.75
N VAL A 122 0.77 21.25 25.00
CA VAL A 122 1.94 21.58 24.16
C VAL A 122 1.67 21.28 22.68
N GLN A 123 1.39 22.38 21.97
CA GLN A 123 1.68 22.67 20.56
C GLN A 123 1.26 21.62 19.51
N SER A 124 0.09 21.90 18.92
CA SER A 124 -0.14 21.94 17.46
C SER A 124 -0.07 20.63 16.65
N GLU A 125 -0.62 19.53 17.16
CA GLU A 125 -1.40 18.64 16.27
C GLU A 125 -2.87 18.83 16.65
N PRO A 126 -3.77 19.15 15.70
CA PRO A 126 -5.17 19.28 16.04
C PRO A 126 -5.65 17.90 16.51
N VAL A 127 -6.01 17.81 17.80
CA VAL A 127 -6.66 16.65 18.44
C VAL A 127 -7.82 16.11 17.59
N ASP A 128 -8.40 16.98 16.77
CA ASP A 128 -9.42 16.73 15.75
C ASP A 128 -9.08 15.63 14.74
N GLU A 129 -7.83 15.49 14.27
CA GLU A 129 -7.50 14.53 13.21
C GLU A 129 -7.43 13.07 13.70
N LYS A 130 -6.90 12.86 14.91
CA LYS A 130 -6.84 11.53 15.55
C LYS A 130 -8.26 11.05 15.88
N GLN A 131 -9.10 11.97 16.34
CA GLN A 131 -10.52 11.73 16.59
C GLN A 131 -11.28 11.43 15.29
N THR A 132 -11.09 12.26 14.25
CA THR A 132 -11.70 12.05 12.93
C THR A 132 -11.34 10.66 12.37
N LEU A 133 -10.07 10.25 12.45
CA LEU A 133 -9.65 8.92 12.02
C LEU A 133 -10.41 7.83 12.78
N TYR A 134 -10.48 7.94 14.12
CA TYR A 134 -11.15 6.97 14.97
C TYR A 134 -12.64 6.81 14.62
N GLU A 135 -13.32 7.93 14.38
CA GLU A 135 -14.74 7.96 14.01
C GLU A 135 -15.03 7.31 12.66
N HIS A 136 -14.10 7.41 11.70
CA HIS A 136 -14.26 6.86 10.35
C HIS A 136 -13.59 5.48 10.16
N LEU A 137 -13.09 4.82 11.22
CA LEU A 137 -12.34 3.56 11.08
C LEU A 137 -13.13 2.44 10.38
N ASP A 138 -14.40 2.31 10.72
CA ASP A 138 -15.26 1.25 10.17
C ASP A 138 -15.63 1.57 8.71
N ASP A 139 -15.83 2.85 8.37
CA ASP A 139 -16.04 3.29 6.99
C ASP A 139 -14.79 3.04 6.13
N ILE A 140 -13.61 3.39 6.65
CA ILE A 140 -12.32 3.14 5.99
C ILE A 140 -12.11 1.63 5.78
N GLU A 141 -12.44 0.81 6.77
CA GLU A 141 -12.38 -0.64 6.61
C GLU A 141 -13.34 -1.11 5.50
N GLY A 142 -14.58 -0.63 5.51
CA GLY A 142 -15.60 -0.94 4.51
C GLY A 142 -15.13 -0.68 3.08
N VAL A 143 -14.46 0.46 2.85
CA VAL A 143 -13.89 0.82 1.54
C VAL A 143 -13.03 -0.29 0.93
N PHE A 144 -12.22 -1.00 1.72
CA PHE A 144 -11.31 -2.04 1.21
C PHE A 144 -12.02 -3.37 0.86
N PHE A 145 -13.24 -3.58 1.37
CA PHE A 145 -14.06 -4.76 1.09
C PHE A 145 -15.10 -4.53 -0.01
N GLU A 146 -15.33 -3.28 -0.38
CA GLU A 146 -16.18 -2.92 -1.52
C GLU A 146 -15.48 -3.14 -2.86
N LYS A 147 -16.29 -3.34 -3.90
CA LYS A 147 -15.80 -3.34 -5.29
C LYS A 147 -15.44 -1.93 -5.71
N ILE A 148 -14.38 -1.80 -6.50
CA ILE A 148 -14.00 -0.53 -7.11
C ILE A 148 -15.08 -0.11 -8.12
N GLN A 149 -15.67 1.05 -7.88
CA GLN A 149 -16.66 1.69 -8.77
C GLN A 149 -16.02 2.95 -9.36
N ASP A 150 -15.02 2.75 -10.22
CA ASP A 150 -14.28 3.84 -10.85
C ASP A 150 -13.99 3.51 -12.32
N ASP A 151 -14.54 4.33 -13.22
CA ASP A 151 -14.42 4.12 -14.66
C ASP A 151 -12.97 4.21 -15.15
N VAL A 152 -12.14 5.05 -14.51
CA VAL A 152 -10.73 5.21 -14.88
C VAL A 152 -9.96 3.94 -14.56
N VAL A 153 -10.19 3.34 -13.38
CA VAL A 153 -9.59 2.05 -13.01
C VAL A 153 -10.00 0.97 -14.02
N HIS A 154 -11.30 0.86 -14.34
CA HIS A 154 -11.81 -0.15 -15.28
C HIS A 154 -11.26 0.04 -16.71
N GLN A 155 -11.18 1.27 -17.19
CA GLN A 155 -10.62 1.58 -18.51
C GLN A 155 -9.13 1.24 -18.60
N ASN A 156 -8.33 1.60 -17.58
CA ASN A 156 -6.90 1.27 -17.57
C ASN A 156 -6.69 -0.26 -17.44
N GLN A 157 -7.56 -0.95 -16.68
CA GLN A 157 -7.57 -2.40 -16.58
C GLN A 157 -7.78 -3.04 -17.95
N GLU A 158 -8.88 -2.69 -18.62
CA GLU A 158 -9.24 -3.28 -19.92
C GLU A 158 -8.15 -3.02 -20.96
N LEU A 159 -7.65 -1.78 -21.02
CA LEU A 159 -6.57 -1.39 -21.92
C LEU A 159 -5.31 -2.25 -21.70
N PHE A 160 -4.87 -2.39 -20.45
CA PHE A 160 -3.72 -3.22 -20.13
C PHE A 160 -3.97 -4.69 -20.47
N LEU A 161 -5.09 -5.28 -20.03
CA LEU A 161 -5.37 -6.70 -20.24
C LEU A 161 -5.48 -7.05 -21.73
N ARG A 162 -6.06 -6.17 -22.56
CA ARG A 162 -6.10 -6.32 -24.01
C ARG A 162 -4.70 -6.33 -24.62
N CYS A 163 -3.86 -5.35 -24.29
CA CYS A 163 -2.48 -5.30 -24.79
C CYS A 163 -1.64 -6.49 -24.29
N PHE A 164 -1.81 -6.85 -23.03
CA PHE A 164 -1.13 -7.99 -22.42
C PHE A 164 -1.46 -9.30 -23.13
N ALA A 165 -2.74 -9.57 -23.39
CA ALA A 165 -3.19 -10.74 -24.12
C ALA A 165 -2.63 -10.80 -25.55
N GLN A 166 -2.56 -9.66 -26.25
CA GLN A 166 -1.98 -9.58 -27.60
C GLN A 166 -0.46 -9.80 -27.62
N SER A 167 0.24 -9.42 -26.55
CA SER A 167 1.70 -9.59 -26.43
C SER A 167 2.11 -11.03 -26.09
N LYS A 168 1.22 -11.76 -25.41
CA LYS A 168 1.40 -13.15 -25.03
C LYS A 168 1.14 -14.02 -26.27
N GLY A 169 2.13 -14.14 -27.16
CA GLY A 169 2.03 -14.98 -28.35
C GLY A 169 1.58 -16.41 -28.03
N ASN A 170 1.21 -17.20 -29.04
CA ASN A 170 0.54 -18.52 -28.89
C ASN A 170 1.33 -19.61 -28.10
N GLY A 171 2.50 -19.31 -27.53
CA GLY A 171 3.34 -20.25 -26.78
C GLY A 171 3.02 -20.29 -25.29
N ALA A 172 3.20 -21.47 -24.68
CA ALA A 172 3.10 -21.68 -23.23
C ALA A 172 4.32 -21.12 -22.49
N MET A 173 4.42 -19.79 -22.40
CA MET A 173 5.48 -19.12 -21.63
C MET A 173 5.23 -19.22 -20.13
N SER A 174 6.31 -19.38 -19.35
CA SER A 174 6.22 -19.23 -17.90
C SER A 174 5.86 -17.79 -17.51
N TYR A 175 5.35 -17.59 -16.29
CA TYR A 175 5.02 -16.24 -15.80
C TYR A 175 6.20 -15.26 -15.88
N ILE A 176 7.38 -15.68 -15.43
CA ILE A 176 8.56 -14.79 -15.39
C ILE A 176 9.00 -14.40 -16.80
N GLU A 177 9.01 -15.34 -17.74
CA GLU A 177 9.33 -15.06 -19.14
C GLU A 177 8.31 -14.10 -19.75
N ALA A 178 7.01 -14.36 -19.54
CA ALA A 178 5.94 -13.52 -20.06
C ALA A 178 6.06 -12.07 -19.55
N ILE A 179 6.34 -11.86 -18.26
CA ILE A 179 6.50 -10.51 -17.70
C ILE A 179 7.79 -9.84 -18.17
N ARG A 180 8.92 -10.57 -18.25
CA ARG A 180 10.20 -9.98 -18.68
C ARG A 180 10.22 -9.60 -20.16
N GLN A 181 9.43 -10.27 -20.98
CA GLN A 181 9.33 -9.99 -22.42
C GLN A 181 8.29 -8.92 -22.76
N LEU A 182 7.56 -8.38 -21.77
CA LEU A 182 6.61 -7.30 -22.03
C LEU A 182 7.33 -6.08 -22.62
N PRO A 183 6.85 -5.56 -23.77
CA PRO A 183 7.28 -4.28 -24.28
C PRO A 183 7.15 -3.17 -23.22
N PRO A 184 8.09 -2.20 -23.18
CA PRO A 184 8.06 -1.13 -22.19
C PRO A 184 6.74 -0.35 -22.16
N ASP A 185 6.10 -0.15 -23.30
CA ASP A 185 4.83 0.56 -23.40
C ASP A 185 3.66 -0.24 -22.80
N ILE A 186 3.68 -1.57 -22.86
CA ILE A 186 2.68 -2.45 -22.23
C ILE A 186 2.92 -2.54 -20.73
N SER A 187 4.19 -2.65 -20.32
CA SER A 187 4.57 -2.58 -18.91
C SER A 187 4.09 -1.27 -18.27
N ALA A 188 4.29 -0.13 -18.94
CA ALA A 188 3.81 1.17 -18.48
C ALA A 188 2.28 1.24 -18.31
N LYS A 189 1.50 0.58 -19.19
CA LYS A 189 0.04 0.47 -19.04
C LYS A 189 -0.34 -0.33 -17.79
N GLY A 190 0.39 -1.41 -17.51
CA GLY A 190 0.19 -2.23 -16.30
C GLY A 190 0.51 -1.44 -15.03
N VAL A 191 1.63 -0.71 -15.03
CA VAL A 191 1.99 0.19 -13.92
C VAL A 191 0.90 1.24 -13.71
N LYS A 192 0.43 1.88 -14.79
CA LYS A 192 -0.64 2.89 -14.73
C LYS A 192 -1.93 2.31 -14.14
N TRP A 193 -2.37 1.15 -14.61
CA TRP A 193 -3.56 0.49 -14.07
C TRP A 193 -3.44 0.20 -12.57
N LEU A 194 -2.34 -0.40 -12.13
CA LEU A 194 -2.15 -0.70 -10.71
C LEU A 194 -2.06 0.58 -9.87
N GLN A 195 -1.44 1.63 -10.40
CA GLN A 195 -1.39 2.94 -9.74
C GLN A 195 -2.78 3.55 -9.61
N THR A 196 -3.65 3.46 -10.64
CA THR A 196 -5.04 3.96 -10.52
C THR A 196 -5.85 3.26 -9.43
N ILE A 197 -5.60 1.98 -9.15
CA ILE A 197 -6.20 1.28 -8.01
C ILE A 197 -5.73 1.91 -6.70
N VAL A 198 -4.41 2.15 -6.57
CA VAL A 198 -3.85 2.76 -5.37
C VAL A 198 -4.41 4.16 -5.16
N ASP A 199 -4.45 4.97 -6.22
CA ASP A 199 -4.95 6.34 -6.20
C ASP A 199 -6.43 6.39 -5.82
N TYR A 200 -7.26 5.49 -6.36
CA TYR A 200 -8.67 5.37 -6.00
C TYR A 200 -8.87 5.21 -4.49
N TYR A 201 -8.15 4.28 -3.86
CA TYR A 201 -8.25 4.06 -2.42
C TYR A 201 -7.74 5.26 -1.62
N CYS A 202 -6.61 5.86 -2.02
CA CYS A 202 -6.05 7.02 -1.34
C CYS A 202 -6.99 8.23 -1.42
N GLN A 203 -7.55 8.53 -2.59
CA GLN A 203 -8.48 9.63 -2.80
C GLN A 203 -9.80 9.42 -2.04
N ARG A 204 -10.36 8.20 -2.09
CA ARG A 204 -11.60 7.87 -1.39
C ARG A 204 -11.46 8.05 0.13
N ILE A 205 -10.37 7.56 0.72
CA ILE A 205 -10.09 7.72 2.15
C ILE A 205 -9.73 9.16 2.50
N SER A 206 -8.97 9.85 1.65
CA SER A 206 -8.65 11.27 1.86
C SER A 206 -9.89 12.16 1.87
N THR A 207 -10.93 11.80 1.10
CA THR A 207 -12.20 12.53 1.06
C THR A 207 -12.99 12.34 2.35
N MET A 208 -12.98 11.12 2.91
CA MET A 208 -13.57 10.82 4.23
C MET A 208 -12.85 11.58 5.35
N LEU A 209 -11.52 11.67 5.26
CA LEU A 209 -10.67 12.34 6.24
C LEU A 209 -10.33 13.77 5.82
N SER A 210 -11.27 14.51 5.24
CA SER A 210 -11.03 15.84 4.64
C SER A 210 -10.39 16.88 5.58
N SER A 211 -10.54 16.73 6.91
CA SER A 211 -9.83 17.53 7.91
C SER A 211 -8.32 17.26 7.97
N ALA A 212 -7.88 16.05 7.61
CA ALA A 212 -6.51 15.58 7.78
C ALA A 212 -5.54 15.90 6.63
N SER A 213 -5.98 16.58 5.57
CA SER A 213 -5.06 17.13 4.54
C SER A 213 -4.05 16.10 3.98
N LEU A 214 -4.48 14.85 3.82
CA LEU A 214 -3.62 13.72 3.43
C LEU A 214 -3.18 13.82 1.96
N PHE A 215 -2.03 13.19 1.67
CA PHE A 215 -1.50 13.00 0.32
C PHE A 215 -1.15 14.29 -0.45
N LYS A 216 -0.85 15.39 0.26
CA LYS A 216 -0.43 16.68 -0.34
C LYS A 216 0.85 16.63 -1.17
N THR A 217 1.59 15.51 -1.12
CA THR A 217 2.92 15.36 -1.73
C THR A 217 3.08 14.09 -2.57
N LEU A 218 1.96 13.48 -3.01
CA LEU A 218 2.02 12.32 -3.91
C LEU A 218 2.60 12.69 -5.28
#